data_AF-A0A146L7R2-F1
#
_entry.id   AF-A0A146L7R2-F1
#
_cell.length_a   1.000
_cell.length_b   1.000
_cell.length_c   1.000
_cell.angle_alpha   90.00
_cell.angle_beta   90.00
_cell.angle_gamma   90.00
#
_symmetry.space_group_name_H-M   'P 1'
#
loop_
_entity.id
_entity.type
_entity.pdbx_description
1 polymer ?
#
loop_
_entity_poly.entity_id
_entity_poly.type
_entity_poly.pdbx_seq_one_letter_code
_entity_poly.pdbx_strand_id
1 'polypeptide(L)'
;MSPSESTIHQEVYKHFVDVGCCRTCCLRILGNRDKSSYKSVDESLKELGVQNDGGANEKDEDSHSSKLVKPNPCVGCLGLLQKPYSDSLINEIIRGANISEYDAKTFNVSMNLPSCYLLRSEALLVELRKHFPAFYEKNFDGQALLSLKDAFKACFGHQLGDTLSLTLDLSSGFVIDVEFRYDD
;
A
#
# COMPACT_ATOMS: atom_id res chain seq x y z
N MET A 1 -12.61 4.34 19.93
CA MET A 1 -11.95 5.55 19.42
C MET A 1 -12.66 6.77 19.98
N SER A 2 -11.94 7.75 20.53
CA SER A 2 -12.59 8.99 21.00
C SER A 2 -12.98 9.88 19.80
N PRO A 3 -14.00 10.75 19.93
CA PRO A 3 -14.37 11.68 18.86
C PRO A 3 -13.20 12.56 18.38
N SER A 4 -12.29 12.94 19.30
CA SER A 4 -11.08 13.72 18.98
C SER A 4 -10.07 12.96 18.13
N GLU A 5 -9.98 11.63 18.29
CA GLU A 5 -9.05 10.77 17.57
C GLU A 5 -9.51 10.50 16.12
N SER A 6 -10.83 10.38 15.92
CA SER A 6 -11.41 10.30 14.58
C SER A 6 -11.13 11.57 13.76
N THR A 7 -11.21 12.76 14.39
CA THR A 7 -10.99 14.04 13.70
C THR A 7 -9.54 14.19 13.24
N ILE A 8 -8.56 13.85 14.08
CA ILE A 8 -7.15 13.96 13.69
C ILE A 8 -6.76 12.98 12.58
N HIS A 9 -7.31 11.75 12.57
CA HIS A 9 -7.07 10.81 11.47
C HIS A 9 -7.57 11.36 10.12
N GLN A 10 -8.75 12.00 10.12
CA GLN A 10 -9.29 12.64 8.91
C GLN A 10 -8.38 13.78 8.42
N GLU A 11 -7.89 14.64 9.33
CA GLU A 11 -6.99 15.75 8.99
C GLU A 11 -5.66 15.27 8.41
N VAL A 12 -5.03 14.27 9.05
CA VAL A 12 -3.79 13.66 8.55
C VAL A 12 -4.03 13.01 7.19
N TYR A 13 -5.11 12.23 7.05
CA TYR A 13 -5.47 11.58 5.79
C TYR A 13 -5.60 12.60 4.65
N LYS A 14 -6.37 13.68 4.87
CA LYS A 14 -6.61 14.72 3.87
C LYS A 14 -5.31 15.39 3.43
N HIS A 15 -4.45 15.77 4.39
CA HIS A 15 -3.15 16.37 4.09
C HIS A 15 -2.30 15.48 3.18
N PHE A 16 -2.20 14.19 3.49
CA PHE A 16 -1.35 13.29 2.71
C PHE A 16 -1.95 12.91 1.36
N VAL A 17 -3.28 12.90 1.22
CA VAL A 17 -3.92 12.84 -0.10
C VAL A 17 -3.56 14.06 -0.93
N ASP A 18 -3.63 15.27 -0.37
CA ASP A 18 -3.28 16.51 -1.07
C ASP A 18 -1.78 16.58 -1.46
N VAL A 19 -0.89 15.99 -0.64
CA VAL A 19 0.54 15.79 -0.95
C VAL A 19 0.76 14.74 -2.06
N GLY A 20 -0.26 13.95 -2.41
CA GLY A 20 -0.23 12.98 -3.49
C GLY A 20 0.03 11.53 -3.05
N CYS A 21 -0.31 11.16 -1.82
CA CYS A 21 -0.27 9.77 -1.36
C CYS A 21 -1.52 8.99 -1.82
N CYS A 22 -1.33 7.71 -2.15
CA CYS A 22 -2.45 6.80 -2.31
C CYS A 22 -3.04 6.40 -0.94
N ARG A 23 -4.28 5.91 -0.95
CA ARG A 23 -5.04 5.46 0.22
C ARG A 23 -4.26 4.46 1.09
N THR A 24 -3.59 3.49 0.47
CA THR A 24 -2.77 2.49 1.18
C THR A 24 -1.56 3.13 1.88
N CYS A 25 -0.93 4.14 1.26
CA CYS A 25 0.12 4.89 1.94
C CYS A 25 -0.44 5.76 3.06
N CYS A 26 -1.61 6.36 2.88
CA CYS A 26 -2.27 7.08 3.97
C CYS A 26 -2.56 6.15 5.16
N LEU A 27 -3.02 4.92 4.95
CA LEU A 27 -3.21 3.95 6.04
C LEU A 27 -1.91 3.65 6.80
N ARG A 28 -0.77 3.56 6.09
CA ARG A 28 0.57 3.43 6.71
C ARG A 28 0.93 4.67 7.53
N ILE A 29 0.66 5.86 7.02
CA ILE A 29 0.93 7.15 7.66
C ILE A 29 0.06 7.38 8.89
N LEU A 30 -1.16 6.83 8.91
CA LEU A 30 -2.04 6.83 10.08
C LEU A 30 -1.56 5.88 11.19
N GLY A 31 -0.39 5.26 11.04
CA GLY A 31 0.23 4.42 12.06
C GLY A 31 -0.26 2.98 12.08
N ASN A 32 -1.07 2.56 11.11
CA ASN A 32 -1.57 1.19 11.08
C ASN A 32 -0.47 0.19 10.68
N ARG A 33 -0.15 -0.73 11.60
CA ARG A 33 0.85 -1.79 11.43
C ARG A 33 0.24 -3.18 11.33
N ASP A 34 -1.06 -3.32 11.56
CA ASP A 34 -1.74 -4.60 11.47
C ASP A 34 -1.90 -5.02 10.01
N LYS A 35 -1.28 -6.15 9.65
CA LYS A 35 -1.35 -6.69 8.28
C LYS A 35 -2.78 -7.01 7.86
N SER A 36 -3.67 -7.34 8.81
CA SER A 36 -5.05 -7.66 8.48
C SER A 36 -5.82 -6.46 7.91
N SER A 37 -5.47 -5.25 8.37
CA SER A 37 -6.07 -3.99 7.90
C SER A 37 -5.77 -3.67 6.43
N TYR A 38 -4.77 -4.31 5.83
CA TYR A 38 -4.38 -4.07 4.44
C TYR A 38 -5.12 -4.96 3.44
N LYS A 39 -5.92 -5.93 3.92
CA LYS A 39 -6.80 -6.75 3.07
C LYS A 39 -7.95 -5.91 2.49
N SER A 40 -8.38 -4.90 3.24
CA SER A 40 -9.47 -4.00 2.87
C SER A 40 -9.16 -2.60 3.39
N VAL A 41 -8.33 -1.88 2.63
CA VAL A 41 -7.85 -0.54 3.01
C VAL A 41 -9.02 0.42 3.23
N ASP A 42 -10.08 0.30 2.44
CA ASP A 42 -11.26 1.18 2.56
C ASP A 42 -12.04 0.95 3.84
N GLU A 43 -12.20 -0.30 4.26
CA GLU A 43 -12.85 -0.62 5.52
C GLU A 43 -12.01 -0.16 6.70
N SER A 44 -10.69 -0.41 6.67
CA SER A 44 -9.80 0.05 7.74
C SER A 44 -9.71 1.58 7.85
N LEU A 45 -9.76 2.30 6.73
CA LEU A 45 -9.85 3.77 6.76
C LEU A 45 -11.18 4.24 7.38
N LYS A 46 -12.30 3.60 7.02
CA LYS A 46 -13.61 3.91 7.63
C LYS A 46 -13.62 3.63 9.14
N GLU A 47 -13.00 2.54 9.58
CA GLU A 47 -12.85 2.19 11.00
C GLU A 47 -12.02 3.21 11.77
N LEU A 48 -11.04 3.86 11.11
CA LEU A 48 -10.28 5.00 11.64
C LEU A 48 -11.06 6.32 11.60
N GLY A 49 -12.31 6.30 11.14
CA GLY A 49 -13.18 7.47 11.06
C GLY A 49 -12.85 8.37 9.88
N VAL A 50 -12.09 7.87 8.91
CA VAL A 50 -11.80 8.58 7.65
C VAL A 50 -12.99 8.43 6.72
N GLN A 51 -13.55 9.56 6.29
CA GLN A 51 -14.61 9.64 5.30
C GLN A 51 -14.00 9.76 3.90
N ASN A 52 -14.67 9.17 2.90
CA ASN A 52 -14.28 9.34 1.50
C ASN A 52 -14.79 10.69 0.98
N ASP A 53 -14.10 11.78 1.29
CA ASP A 53 -14.29 13.07 0.64
C ASP A 53 -13.48 13.15 -0.67
N GLY A 54 -13.83 12.31 -1.65
CA GLY A 54 -13.59 12.55 -3.08
C GLY A 54 -12.14 12.76 -3.56
N GLY A 55 -11.14 12.46 -2.75
CA GLY A 55 -9.72 12.61 -3.09
C GLY A 55 -9.23 11.54 -4.08
N ALA A 56 -9.41 11.84 -5.37
CA ALA A 56 -8.88 11.18 -6.57
C ALA A 56 -9.25 9.69 -6.79
N ASN A 57 -10.25 9.51 -7.66
CA ASN A 57 -10.49 8.40 -8.58
C ASN A 57 -11.02 7.07 -8.04
N GLU A 58 -12.20 7.09 -7.44
CA GLU A 58 -13.18 6.01 -7.62
C GLU A 58 -14.52 6.66 -7.97
N LYS A 59 -14.73 6.93 -9.27
CA LYS A 59 -16.07 7.15 -9.81
C LYS A 59 -16.60 5.80 -10.27
N ASP A 60 -17.63 5.36 -9.56
CA ASP A 60 -18.72 4.45 -9.91
C ASP A 60 -18.63 3.71 -11.25
N GLU A 61 -18.72 2.37 -11.18
CA GLU A 61 -18.75 1.40 -12.28
C GLU A 61 -20.00 1.45 -13.19
N ASP A 62 -20.77 2.54 -13.21
CA ASP A 62 -21.95 2.65 -14.08
C ASP A 62 -21.94 3.95 -14.88
N SER A 63 -21.21 3.96 -16.00
CA SER A 63 -21.66 4.53 -17.29
C SER A 63 -20.51 4.70 -18.30
N HIS A 64 -20.67 4.02 -19.44
CA HIS A 64 -20.21 4.37 -20.78
C HIS A 64 -18.94 5.26 -20.95
N SER A 65 -17.84 4.61 -21.32
CA SER A 65 -16.72 5.16 -22.11
C SER A 65 -16.23 6.57 -21.76
N SER A 66 -15.51 6.72 -20.65
CA SER A 66 -14.49 7.76 -20.52
C SER A 66 -13.14 7.09 -20.34
N LYS A 67 -12.14 7.47 -21.14
CA LYS A 67 -10.77 6.98 -20.99
C LYS A 67 -10.31 7.36 -19.58
N LEU A 68 -10.23 6.39 -18.67
CA LEU A 68 -9.70 6.60 -17.32
C LEU A 68 -8.29 7.17 -17.45
N VAL A 69 -8.13 8.46 -17.20
CA VAL A 69 -6.82 9.11 -17.12
C VAL A 69 -6.13 8.49 -15.91
N LYS A 70 -5.02 7.78 -16.14
CA LYS A 70 -4.24 7.18 -15.04
C LYS A 70 -3.86 8.30 -14.07
N PRO A 71 -4.21 8.19 -12.77
CA PRO A 71 -3.81 9.19 -11.79
C PRO A 71 -2.29 9.22 -11.69
N ASN A 72 -1.71 10.35 -11.28
CA ASN A 72 -0.26 10.40 -11.02
C ASN A 72 0.15 9.30 -10.00
N PRO A 73 1.32 8.67 -10.18
CA PRO A 73 1.84 7.73 -9.20
C PRO A 73 2.01 8.36 -7.83
N CYS A 74 1.66 7.61 -6.79
CA CYS A 74 1.75 8.00 -5.40
C CYS A 74 3.18 8.45 -5.05
N VAL A 75 3.31 9.60 -4.39
CA VAL A 75 4.63 10.14 -4.01
C VAL A 75 5.38 9.25 -3.01
N GLY A 76 4.65 8.41 -2.26
CA GLY A 76 5.20 7.49 -1.26
C GLY A 76 5.54 6.10 -1.78
N CYS A 77 4.80 5.57 -2.74
CA CYS A 77 4.98 4.19 -3.22
C CYS A 77 5.17 4.06 -4.74
N LEU A 78 5.17 5.17 -5.48
CA LEU A 78 5.40 5.19 -6.93
C LEU A 78 4.51 4.19 -7.69
N GLY A 79 3.28 3.99 -7.25
CA GLY A 79 2.35 3.03 -7.85
C GLY A 79 2.35 1.63 -7.21
N LEU A 80 3.34 1.27 -6.41
CA LEU A 80 3.52 -0.09 -5.85
C LEU A 80 2.28 -0.61 -5.09
N LEU A 81 1.59 0.27 -4.38
CA LEU A 81 0.40 -0.04 -3.58
C LEU A 81 -0.86 0.68 -4.09
N GLN A 82 -0.84 1.22 -5.31
CA GLN A 82 -1.87 2.11 -5.83
C GLN A 82 -2.48 1.53 -7.11
N LYS A 83 -3.81 1.40 -7.15
CA LYS A 83 -4.52 1.06 -8.38
C LYS A 83 -4.51 2.23 -9.38
N PRO A 84 -4.43 1.96 -10.70
CA PRO A 84 -4.35 0.65 -11.34
C PRO A 84 -2.91 0.10 -11.47
N TYR A 85 -1.89 0.81 -10.98
CA TYR A 85 -0.48 0.41 -11.13
C TYR A 85 -0.18 -0.94 -10.46
N SER A 86 -0.70 -1.14 -9.25
CA SER A 86 -0.55 -2.40 -8.51
C SER A 86 -1.17 -3.58 -9.25
N ASP A 87 -2.30 -3.40 -9.94
CA ASP A 87 -2.96 -4.50 -10.66
C ASP A 87 -2.09 -4.98 -11.83
N SER A 88 -1.48 -4.05 -12.55
CA SER A 88 -0.53 -4.39 -13.63
C SER A 88 0.67 -5.17 -13.10
N LEU A 89 1.21 -4.75 -11.95
CA LEU A 89 2.32 -5.41 -11.29
C LEU A 89 1.95 -6.83 -10.84
N ILE A 90 0.81 -7.02 -10.19
CA ILE A 90 0.35 -8.35 -9.77
C ILE A 90 0.18 -9.28 -10.97
N ASN A 91 -0.40 -8.79 -12.06
CA ASN A 91 -0.53 -9.57 -13.29
C ASN A 91 0.82 -9.94 -13.91
N GLU A 92 1.83 -9.08 -13.80
CA GLU A 92 3.18 -9.39 -14.25
C GLU A 92 3.85 -10.46 -13.38
N ILE A 93 3.71 -10.37 -12.05
CA ILE A 93 4.20 -11.38 -11.12
C ILE A 93 3.56 -12.75 -11.42
N ILE A 94 2.24 -12.80 -11.60
CA ILE A 94 1.51 -14.04 -11.89
C ILE A 94 2.01 -14.66 -13.21
N ARG A 95 2.19 -13.85 -14.26
CA ARG A 95 2.70 -14.32 -15.55
C ARG A 95 4.16 -14.79 -15.46
N GLY A 96 5.00 -14.09 -14.70
CA GLY A 96 6.42 -14.40 -14.55
C GLY A 96 6.71 -15.60 -13.65
N ALA A 97 5.84 -15.90 -12.68
CA ALA A 97 6.04 -16.99 -11.73
C ALA A 97 6.02 -18.40 -12.38
N ASN A 98 5.38 -18.54 -13.56
CA ASN A 98 5.33 -19.76 -14.37
C ASN A 98 5.15 -21.07 -13.58
N ILE A 99 4.17 -21.08 -12.67
CA ILE A 99 4.04 -22.10 -11.61
C ILE A 99 3.85 -23.52 -12.15
N SER A 100 3.31 -23.67 -13.37
CA SER A 100 3.17 -24.99 -14.00
C SER A 100 4.48 -25.77 -14.14
N GLU A 101 5.63 -25.10 -14.04
CA GLU A 101 6.95 -25.74 -14.09
C GLU A 101 7.46 -26.23 -12.72
N TYR A 102 6.72 -25.98 -11.64
CA TYR A 102 7.15 -26.26 -10.27
C TYR A 102 6.10 -27.08 -9.50
N ASP A 103 6.52 -28.14 -8.82
CA ASP A 103 5.68 -28.88 -7.85
C ASP A 103 5.73 -28.22 -6.47
N ALA A 104 5.25 -26.98 -6.40
CA ALA A 104 5.17 -26.22 -5.16
C ALA A 104 3.76 -26.28 -4.57
N LYS A 105 3.65 -26.30 -3.23
CA LYS A 105 2.38 -26.13 -2.49
C LYS A 105 2.32 -24.82 -1.72
N THR A 106 3.49 -24.24 -1.47
CA THR A 106 3.65 -23.00 -0.75
C THR A 106 4.62 -22.09 -1.48
N PHE A 107 4.53 -20.79 -1.28
CA PHE A 107 5.43 -19.82 -1.89
C PHE A 107 5.80 -18.71 -0.92
N ASN A 108 6.92 -18.06 -1.17
CA ASN A 108 7.27 -16.76 -0.58
C ASN A 108 7.49 -15.75 -1.70
N VAL A 109 7.21 -14.48 -1.43
CA VAL A 109 7.56 -13.37 -2.33
C VAL A 109 8.74 -12.62 -1.72
N SER A 110 9.83 -12.55 -2.45
CA SER A 110 10.96 -11.67 -2.14
C SER A 110 10.85 -10.43 -3.02
N MET A 111 11.15 -9.26 -2.46
CA MET A 111 11.08 -7.99 -3.19
C MET A 111 12.38 -7.21 -3.01
N ASN A 112 12.99 -6.83 -4.11
CA ASN A 112 14.14 -5.93 -4.15
C ASN A 112 13.66 -4.55 -4.60
N LEU A 113 13.48 -3.65 -3.63
CA LEU A 113 12.98 -2.29 -3.86
C LEU A 113 14.15 -1.30 -3.96
N PRO A 114 14.15 -0.37 -4.93
CA PRO A 114 15.06 0.75 -5.03
C PRO A 114 15.19 1.54 -3.72
N SER A 115 16.38 2.05 -3.43
CA SER A 115 16.65 2.84 -2.22
C SER A 115 15.81 4.13 -2.13
N CYS A 116 15.33 4.65 -3.25
CA CYS A 116 14.45 5.82 -3.29
C CYS A 116 13.16 5.61 -2.47
N TYR A 117 12.69 4.37 -2.31
CA TYR A 117 11.55 4.04 -1.47
C TYR A 117 11.78 4.32 0.02
N LEU A 118 13.01 4.13 0.49
CA LEU A 118 13.41 4.45 1.86
C LEU A 118 13.40 5.97 2.07
N LEU A 119 14.05 6.70 1.16
CA LEU A 119 14.08 8.17 1.20
C LEU A 119 12.68 8.79 1.17
N ARG A 120 11.79 8.26 0.35
CA ARG A 120 10.39 8.70 0.27
C ARG A 120 9.62 8.40 1.56
N SER A 121 9.82 7.23 2.16
CA SER A 121 9.18 6.89 3.43
C SER A 121 9.62 7.83 4.56
N GLU A 122 10.91 8.16 4.62
CA GLU A 122 11.44 9.14 5.59
C GLU A 122 10.95 10.55 5.32
N ALA A 123 10.89 10.99 4.05
CA ALA A 123 10.35 12.30 3.69
C ALA A 123 8.89 12.47 4.15
N LEU A 124 8.07 11.42 4.04
CA LEU A 124 6.69 11.42 4.54
C LEU A 124 6.63 11.52 6.06
N LEU A 125 7.54 10.87 6.80
CA LEU A 125 7.61 11.01 8.26
C LEU A 125 8.04 12.40 8.70
N VAL A 126 8.99 13.02 7.98
CA VAL A 126 9.39 14.41 8.22
C VAL A 126 8.21 15.35 7.99
N GLU A 127 7.47 15.16 6.90
CA GLU A 127 6.27 15.93 6.58
C GLU A 127 5.19 15.76 7.66
N LEU A 128 4.98 14.53 8.15
CA LEU A 128 4.03 14.21 9.22
C LEU A 128 4.44 14.90 10.53
N ARG A 129 5.71 14.81 10.91
CA ARG A 129 6.24 15.44 12.12
C ARG A 129 6.12 16.96 12.07
N LYS A 130 6.31 17.56 10.90
CA LYS A 130 6.22 19.02 10.69
C LYS A 130 4.79 19.54 10.86
N HIS A 131 3.79 18.83 10.34
CA HIS A 131 2.40 19.32 10.33
C HIS A 131 1.54 18.76 11.47
N PHE A 132 1.87 17.56 11.97
CA PHE A 132 1.11 16.85 13.00
C PHE A 132 2.04 16.28 14.10
N PRO A 133 2.82 17.12 14.81
CA PRO A 133 3.85 16.66 15.75
C PRO A 133 3.29 15.77 16.87
N ALA A 134 2.16 16.14 17.49
CA ALA A 134 1.54 15.34 18.54
C ALA A 134 1.04 13.97 18.03
N PHE A 135 0.54 13.91 16.79
CA PHE A 135 0.16 12.65 16.16
C PHE A 135 1.40 11.79 15.88
N TYR A 136 2.48 12.40 15.39
CA TYR A 136 3.75 11.72 15.16
C TYR A 136 4.32 11.12 16.44
N GLU A 137 4.40 11.91 17.51
CA GLU A 137 4.93 11.47 18.82
C GLU A 137 4.10 10.31 19.39
N LYS A 138 2.77 10.37 19.28
CA LYS A 138 1.90 9.31 19.78
C LYS A 138 2.03 7.99 19.00
N ASN A 139 2.13 8.05 17.68
CA ASN A 139 1.99 6.87 16.82
C ASN A 139 3.32 6.28 16.32
N PHE A 140 4.39 7.08 16.30
CA PHE A 140 5.67 6.67 15.74
C PHE A 140 6.81 6.77 16.75
N ASP A 141 6.95 7.90 17.46
CA ASP A 141 8.03 8.11 18.44
C ASP A 141 9.41 7.60 17.96
N GLY A 142 9.85 8.06 16.78
CA GLY A 142 11.11 7.62 16.16
C GLY A 142 11.04 6.30 15.38
N GLN A 143 9.90 5.61 15.37
CA GLN A 143 9.70 4.41 14.55
C GLN A 143 9.44 4.75 13.08
N ALA A 144 9.89 3.85 12.21
CA ALA A 144 9.61 3.91 10.78
C ALA A 144 8.16 3.51 10.45
N LEU A 145 7.66 3.99 9.30
CA LEU A 145 6.42 3.49 8.68
C LEU A 145 6.50 1.97 8.48
N LEU A 146 5.33 1.31 8.44
CA LEU A 146 5.26 -0.07 7.94
C LEU A 146 5.98 -0.15 6.58
N SER A 147 6.89 -1.09 6.41
CA SER A 147 7.70 -1.17 5.19
C SER A 147 6.80 -1.39 3.97
N LEU A 148 7.20 -0.87 2.81
CA LEU A 148 6.46 -1.11 1.57
C LEU A 148 6.38 -2.60 1.22
N LYS A 149 7.41 -3.38 1.55
CA LYS A 149 7.43 -4.83 1.36
C LYS A 149 6.36 -5.53 2.21
N ASP A 150 6.25 -5.15 3.48
CA ASP A 150 5.26 -5.72 4.38
C ASP A 150 3.84 -5.31 3.98
N ALA A 151 3.64 -4.03 3.64
CA ALA A 151 2.36 -3.54 3.15
C ALA A 151 1.94 -4.23 1.84
N PHE A 152 2.86 -4.42 0.90
CA PHE A 152 2.60 -5.16 -0.34
C PHE A 152 2.17 -6.59 -0.05
N LYS A 153 2.92 -7.33 0.79
CA LYS A 153 2.56 -8.71 1.16
C LYS A 153 1.20 -8.77 1.87
N ALA A 154 0.89 -7.78 2.69
CA ALA A 154 -0.38 -7.71 3.40
C ALA A 154 -1.56 -7.41 2.45
N CYS A 155 -1.37 -6.53 1.46
CA CYS A 155 -2.38 -6.23 0.45
C CYS A 155 -2.60 -7.39 -0.54
N PHE A 156 -1.52 -7.97 -1.06
CA PHE A 156 -1.59 -8.80 -2.26
C PHE A 156 -1.13 -10.24 -2.06
N GLY A 157 -0.57 -10.59 -0.89
CA GLY A 157 -0.09 -11.95 -0.62
C GLY A 157 -1.19 -13.00 -0.75
N HIS A 158 -2.40 -12.68 -0.28
CA HIS A 158 -3.58 -13.55 -0.45
C HIS A 158 -4.01 -13.64 -1.91
N GLN A 159 -4.14 -12.51 -2.61
CA GLN A 159 -4.50 -12.49 -4.03
C GLN A 159 -3.53 -13.32 -4.89
N LEU A 160 -2.23 -13.22 -4.62
CA LEU A 160 -1.22 -14.05 -5.25
C LEU A 160 -1.45 -15.52 -4.91
N GLY A 161 -1.61 -15.88 -3.64
CA GLY A 161 -1.84 -17.26 -3.24
C GLY A 161 -3.08 -17.89 -3.89
N ASP A 162 -4.20 -17.16 -3.90
CA ASP A 162 -5.45 -17.61 -4.51
C ASP A 162 -5.30 -17.82 -6.02
N THR A 163 -4.67 -16.86 -6.72
CA THR A 163 -4.51 -16.94 -8.18
C THR A 163 -3.52 -18.02 -8.60
N LEU A 164 -2.48 -18.22 -7.79
CA LEU A 164 -1.42 -19.18 -8.02
C LEU A 164 -1.77 -20.58 -7.50
N SER A 165 -2.89 -20.73 -6.77
CA SER A 165 -3.27 -21.95 -6.06
C SER A 165 -2.19 -22.45 -5.09
N LEU A 166 -1.48 -21.52 -4.43
CA LEU A 166 -0.40 -21.78 -3.47
C LEU A 166 -0.67 -21.09 -2.14
N THR A 167 -0.20 -21.66 -1.04
CA THR A 167 -0.28 -21.02 0.28
C THR A 167 0.94 -20.15 0.54
N LEU A 168 0.74 -18.90 0.95
CA LEU A 168 1.85 -18.02 1.35
C LEU A 168 2.53 -18.55 2.62
N ASP A 169 3.81 -18.87 2.52
CA ASP A 169 4.66 -19.35 3.60
C ASP A 169 6.05 -18.72 3.48
N LEU A 170 6.45 -17.92 4.47
CA LEU A 170 7.73 -17.21 4.47
C LEU A 170 8.94 -18.16 4.53
N SER A 171 8.73 -19.42 4.91
CA SER A 171 9.74 -20.47 4.93
C SER A 171 9.77 -21.34 3.67
N SER A 172 8.89 -21.07 2.69
CA SER A 172 8.85 -21.82 1.43
C SER A 172 10.18 -21.72 0.67
N GLY A 173 10.63 -22.87 0.14
CA GLY A 173 11.75 -22.93 -0.79
C GLY A 173 11.42 -22.43 -2.20
N PHE A 174 10.13 -22.29 -2.54
CA PHE A 174 9.70 -21.67 -3.79
C PHE A 174 9.54 -20.17 -3.59
N VAL A 175 10.55 -19.41 -4.05
CA VAL A 175 10.62 -17.96 -3.88
C VAL A 175 10.37 -17.27 -5.20
N ILE A 176 9.31 -16.48 -5.26
CA ILE A 176 9.07 -15.52 -6.35
C ILE A 176 9.86 -14.26 -6.02
N ASP A 177 10.99 -14.04 -6.68
CA ASP A 177 11.79 -12.82 -6.52
C ASP A 177 11.33 -11.75 -7.51
N VAL A 178 11.01 -10.57 -6.98
CA VAL A 178 10.55 -9.42 -7.76
C VAL A 178 11.54 -8.28 -7.58
N GLU A 179 12.29 -7.98 -8.64
CA GLU A 179 13.19 -6.84 -8.69
C GLU A 179 12.48 -5.62 -9.27
N PHE A 180 12.45 -4.53 -8.50
CA PHE A 180 11.93 -3.25 -8.95
C PHE A 180 13.08 -2.36 -9.36
N ARG A 181 12.92 -1.67 -10.48
CA ARG A 181 13.83 -0.63 -10.92
C ARG A 181 13.05 0.65 -11.14
N TYR A 182 13.69 1.76 -10.78
CA TYR A 182 13.22 3.08 -11.12
C TYR A 182 14.39 3.73 -11.83
N ASP A 183 14.37 3.65 -13.15
CA ASP A 183 15.37 4.29 -13.99
C ASP A 183 15.01 5.78 -14.08
N ASP A 184 15.97 6.64 -13.74
CA ASP A 184 15.82 8.10 -13.74
C ASP A 184 15.47 8.67 -15.13
#